data_AF-A0A8B7P6M3-F1
#
_entry.id   AF-A0A8B7P6M3-F1
#
_cell.length_a   1.000
_cell.length_b   1.000
_cell.length_c   1.000
_cell.angle_alpha   90.00
_cell.angle_beta   90.00
_cell.angle_gamma   90.00
#
_symmetry.space_group_name_H-M   'P 1'
#
loop_
_entity.id
_entity.type
_entity.pdbx_description
1 polymer ?
#
loop_
_entity_poly.entity_id
_entity_poly.type
_entity_poly.pdbx_seq_one_letter_code
_entity_poly.pdbx_strand_id
1 'polypeptide(L)'
;MLKLVALGFGQRALPSALSLGRSAIQQPTLCVSRTAYQQTFTRGIRDASNRGSFTRRVVNVRQVEEVQQSLKRKIGPMEVGQLAVCGGAVLGLGSLCYYGLGLANEPGAIDRAAVWPQYVRHRIRDTYMYFGASVAVAAGSAMAVFRSPAGHKFFAFCQRRPILSTVGIIAAMIGTGQAMMAVPYSPGLGTKQMLWLLNCGILGLVVAPVGALGGAIALRAAWYTAGIVGGLSTVAACAPSDQFLKWAGPLGIGLGGVLVASIGSMFVPATTTLGLSLYSISLYGGLLLFSAFLLYDTQKIIRKAETHPVSHNPYSGWSVAPFDPINASHHIVMDALNIFIRMAQILAMGGNRRK
;
A
#
# COMPACT_ATOMS: atom_id res chain seq x y z
N MET A 1 -44.51 30.41 67.58
CA MET A 1 -44.90 29.13 66.95
C MET A 1 -44.98 28.08 68.05
N LEU A 2 -46.00 27.98 68.92
CA LEU A 2 -47.42 27.62 68.72
C LEU A 2 -47.61 26.56 67.62
N LYS A 3 -48.28 25.41 67.80
CA LYS A 3 -48.77 24.61 68.95
C LYS A 3 -49.40 23.36 68.27
N LEU A 4 -49.34 22.20 68.94
CA LEU A 4 -50.44 21.22 69.09
C LEU A 4 -50.80 20.14 68.01
N VAL A 5 -51.11 18.95 68.55
CA VAL A 5 -51.99 17.83 68.09
C VAL A 5 -51.45 16.91 66.99
N ALA A 6 -51.18 15.60 67.14
CA ALA A 6 -51.82 14.45 67.81
C ALA A 6 -52.88 13.68 66.99
N LEU A 7 -52.65 12.36 66.89
CA LEU A 7 -53.60 11.24 66.79
C LEU A 7 -54.41 10.96 65.50
N GLY A 8 -54.34 9.68 65.04
CA GLY A 8 -55.54 8.85 64.93
C GLY A 8 -55.88 8.18 63.59
N PHE A 9 -55.67 6.85 63.51
CA PHE A 9 -56.61 5.77 63.12
C PHE A 9 -57.49 5.80 61.84
N GLY A 10 -57.59 4.61 61.19
CA GLY A 10 -58.80 4.11 60.47
C GLY A 10 -58.63 3.88 58.95
N GLN A 11 -58.40 2.67 58.44
CA GLN A 11 -59.33 1.59 58.03
C GLN A 11 -60.36 1.88 56.91
N ARG A 12 -60.35 0.97 55.91
CA ARG A 12 -61.44 0.50 54.99
C ARG A 12 -61.94 1.41 53.85
N ALA A 13 -61.84 0.92 52.60
CA ALA A 13 -62.98 0.45 51.77
C ALA A 13 -62.64 0.36 50.25
N LEU A 14 -63.08 -0.75 49.65
CA LEU A 14 -63.20 -1.10 48.20
C LEU A 14 -64.39 -0.32 47.53
N PRO A 15 -64.90 -0.66 46.32
CA PRO A 15 -64.34 -0.86 44.96
C PRO A 15 -65.24 -0.14 43.89
N SER A 16 -65.29 -0.67 42.64
CA SER A 16 -66.29 -0.45 41.55
C SER A 16 -65.96 0.67 40.53
N ALA A 17 -66.17 0.57 39.21
CA ALA A 17 -67.02 -0.29 38.37
C ALA A 17 -66.48 -0.27 36.89
N LEU A 18 -66.58 -1.37 36.12
CA LEU A 18 -67.44 -1.60 34.91
C LEU A 18 -67.41 -0.47 33.84
N SER A 19 -67.45 -0.66 32.52
CA SER A 19 -67.49 -1.77 31.55
C SER A 19 -67.56 -1.10 30.13
N LEU A 20 -67.70 -1.90 29.06
CA LEU A 20 -67.81 -1.54 27.62
C LEU A 20 -66.47 -1.23 26.91
N GLY A 21 -66.14 -1.74 25.73
CA GLY A 21 -66.88 -2.51 24.73
C GLY A 21 -66.35 -2.19 23.33
N ARG A 22 -65.77 -3.20 22.66
CA ARG A 22 -65.83 -3.50 21.20
C ARG A 22 -65.35 -2.47 20.14
N SER A 23 -64.38 -2.96 19.34
CA SER A 23 -64.21 -2.86 17.86
C SER A 23 -63.28 -1.80 17.22
N ALA A 24 -62.28 -2.35 16.51
CA ALA A 24 -61.72 -1.96 15.20
C ALA A 24 -60.90 -0.66 15.06
N ILE A 25 -59.60 -0.81 14.73
CA ILE A 25 -58.94 -0.37 13.49
C ILE A 25 -57.38 -0.49 13.60
N GLN A 26 -56.78 -1.11 12.57
CA GLN A 26 -55.38 -1.10 12.10
C GLN A 26 -54.19 -1.68 12.93
N GLN A 27 -53.55 -2.69 12.30
CA GLN A 27 -52.26 -3.40 12.55
C GLN A 27 -50.99 -2.52 12.32
N PRO A 28 -49.72 -2.94 12.64
CA PRO A 28 -49.20 -4.31 12.46
C PRO A 28 -48.15 -4.90 13.44
N THR A 29 -48.25 -6.24 13.54
CA THR A 29 -47.23 -7.30 13.71
C THR A 29 -46.01 -7.10 14.64
N LEU A 30 -46.06 -7.77 15.79
CA LEU A 30 -44.88 -8.31 16.50
C LEU A 30 -44.93 -9.84 16.42
N CYS A 31 -43.92 -10.46 15.80
CA CYS A 31 -43.66 -11.89 15.92
C CYS A 31 -42.20 -12.11 16.33
N VAL A 32 -42.06 -12.62 17.54
CA VAL A 32 -40.85 -13.22 18.08
C VAL A 32 -40.63 -14.55 17.36
N SER A 33 -39.45 -14.78 16.76
CA SER A 33 -38.85 -16.12 16.82
C SER A 33 -37.37 -16.15 16.42
N ARG A 34 -36.62 -16.84 17.27
CA ARG A 34 -35.21 -17.21 17.13
C ARG A 34 -35.07 -18.24 15.99
N THR A 35 -33.83 -18.39 15.50
CA THR A 35 -33.29 -19.50 14.69
C THR A 35 -33.66 -19.60 13.20
N ALA A 36 -32.79 -19.07 12.33
CA ALA A 36 -32.76 -19.33 10.88
C ALA A 36 -31.32 -19.48 10.33
N TYR A 37 -30.46 -20.24 11.02
CA TYR A 37 -29.09 -20.53 10.54
C TYR A 37 -28.89 -21.97 10.03
N GLN A 38 -29.92 -22.83 10.06
CA GLN A 38 -29.78 -24.24 9.69
C GLN A 38 -30.44 -24.67 8.37
N GLN A 39 -31.15 -23.80 7.65
CA GLN A 39 -31.91 -24.22 6.46
C GLN A 39 -31.17 -24.08 5.12
N THR A 40 -29.95 -23.51 5.09
CA THR A 40 -29.26 -23.22 3.82
C THR A 40 -28.30 -24.33 3.36
N PHE A 41 -27.97 -25.30 4.21
CA PHE A 41 -26.91 -26.29 3.90
C PHE A 41 -27.41 -27.54 3.16
N THR A 42 -28.72 -27.83 3.16
CA THR A 42 -29.26 -29.10 2.61
C THR A 42 -29.85 -28.99 1.20
N ARG A 43 -29.90 -27.79 0.59
CA ARG A 43 -30.35 -27.63 -0.81
C ARG A 43 -29.23 -27.76 -1.85
N GLY A 44 -27.96 -27.71 -1.47
CA GLY A 44 -26.83 -27.74 -2.41
C GLY A 44 -26.39 -29.12 -2.91
N ILE A 45 -26.89 -30.21 -2.33
CA ILE A 45 -26.39 -31.57 -2.63
C ILE A 45 -27.32 -32.35 -3.59
N ARG A 46 -28.53 -31.86 -3.88
CA ARG A 46 -29.51 -32.62 -4.69
C ARG A 46 -29.45 -32.36 -6.20
N ASP A 47 -28.75 -31.32 -6.66
CA ASP A 47 -28.65 -30.97 -8.08
C ASP A 47 -27.36 -31.44 -8.77
N ALA A 48 -26.47 -32.14 -8.06
CA ALA A 48 -25.19 -32.60 -8.61
C ALA A 48 -25.25 -33.96 -9.35
N SER A 49 -26.41 -34.63 -9.40
CA SER A 49 -26.49 -36.02 -9.88
C SER A 49 -27.00 -36.19 -11.32
N ASN A 50 -27.34 -35.14 -12.05
CA ASN A 50 -27.93 -35.36 -13.38
C ASN A 50 -27.64 -34.22 -14.38
N ARG A 51 -26.49 -34.28 -15.04
CA ARG A 51 -26.29 -33.91 -16.47
C ARG A 51 -24.83 -34.05 -16.87
N GLY A 52 -24.47 -35.24 -17.34
CA GLY A 52 -23.43 -35.38 -18.35
C GLY A 52 -23.99 -34.92 -19.69
N SER A 53 -23.43 -33.85 -20.26
CA SER A 53 -23.55 -33.49 -21.67
C SER A 53 -22.49 -32.44 -22.01
N PHE A 54 -21.58 -32.82 -22.89
CA PHE A 54 -20.52 -32.01 -23.46
C PHE A 54 -21.13 -30.89 -24.31
N THR A 55 -21.24 -29.66 -23.78
CA THR A 55 -21.61 -28.47 -24.57
C THR A 55 -20.45 -27.48 -24.65
N ARG A 56 -19.93 -27.37 -25.86
CA ARG A 56 -19.02 -26.34 -26.38
C ARG A 56 -19.45 -24.96 -25.86
N ARG A 57 -18.65 -24.37 -24.98
CA ARG A 57 -18.88 -23.03 -24.41
C ARG A 57 -18.70 -21.99 -25.52
N VAL A 58 -19.78 -21.68 -26.24
CA VAL A 58 -19.84 -20.53 -27.15
C VAL A 58 -19.69 -19.29 -26.26
N VAL A 59 -18.58 -18.58 -26.41
CA VAL A 59 -18.36 -17.28 -25.77
C VAL A 59 -19.46 -16.36 -26.27
N ASN A 60 -20.32 -15.94 -25.35
CA ASN A 60 -21.47 -15.10 -25.64
C ASN A 60 -20.96 -13.69 -26.01
N VAL A 61 -20.94 -13.38 -27.31
CA VAL A 61 -20.42 -12.11 -27.87
C VAL A 61 -21.13 -10.88 -27.28
N ARG A 62 -22.34 -11.05 -26.73
CA ARG A 62 -23.07 -9.99 -26.01
C ARG A 62 -22.37 -9.49 -24.74
N GLN A 63 -21.60 -10.32 -24.03
CA GLN A 63 -20.83 -9.84 -22.88
C GLN A 63 -19.63 -8.97 -23.30
N VAL A 64 -19.10 -9.16 -24.51
CA VAL A 64 -18.05 -8.31 -25.07
C VAL A 64 -18.64 -6.96 -25.49
N GLU A 65 -19.84 -6.96 -26.06
CA GLU A 65 -20.56 -5.71 -26.38
C GLU A 65 -21.00 -4.93 -25.14
N GLU A 66 -21.40 -5.57 -24.04
CA GLU A 66 -21.70 -4.86 -22.77
C GLU A 66 -20.44 -4.23 -22.15
N VAL A 67 -19.27 -4.86 -22.28
CA VAL A 67 -17.98 -4.24 -21.94
C VAL A 67 -17.67 -3.07 -22.87
N GLN A 68 -18.01 -3.18 -24.17
CA GLN A 68 -17.81 -2.12 -25.16
C GLN A 68 -18.80 -0.94 -25.00
N GLN A 69 -20.05 -1.19 -24.58
CA GLN A 69 -21.05 -0.17 -24.28
C GLN A 69 -20.77 0.53 -22.94
N SER A 70 -20.11 -0.14 -22.00
CA SER A 70 -19.60 0.48 -20.77
C SER A 70 -18.49 1.50 -21.03
N LEU A 71 -17.74 1.37 -22.14
CA LEU A 71 -16.75 2.35 -22.60
C LEU A 71 -17.36 3.62 -23.21
N LYS A 72 -18.68 3.63 -23.50
CA LYS A 72 -19.41 4.83 -23.96
C LYS A 72 -19.85 5.75 -22.81
N ARG A 73 -19.65 5.35 -21.56
CA ARG A 73 -19.76 6.24 -20.39
C ARG A 73 -18.51 7.13 -20.38
N LYS A 74 -18.64 8.44 -20.12
CA LYS A 74 -17.48 9.32 -19.90
C LYS A 74 -16.61 8.70 -18.80
N ILE A 75 -15.52 8.03 -19.19
CA ILE A 75 -14.63 7.33 -18.26
C ILE A 75 -14.06 8.38 -17.31
N GLY A 76 -14.32 8.22 -16.02
CA GLY A 76 -13.83 9.15 -15.02
C GLY A 76 -12.30 9.09 -14.95
N PRO A 77 -11.59 10.18 -14.58
CA PRO A 77 -10.13 10.15 -14.44
C PRO A 77 -9.63 9.04 -13.51
N MET A 78 -10.41 8.70 -12.48
CA MET A 78 -10.13 7.59 -11.56
C MET A 78 -10.26 6.21 -12.20
N GLU A 79 -11.21 6.01 -13.10
CA GLU A 79 -11.42 4.74 -13.81
C GLU A 79 -10.28 4.50 -14.82
N VAL A 80 -9.82 5.55 -15.50
CA VAL A 80 -8.63 5.49 -16.36
C VAL A 80 -7.41 5.03 -15.57
N GLY A 81 -7.20 5.60 -14.37
CA GLY A 81 -6.09 5.22 -13.49
C GLY A 81 -6.18 3.77 -13.03
N GLN A 82 -7.37 3.31 -12.65
CA GLN A 82 -7.61 1.91 -12.28
C GLN A 82 -7.35 0.95 -13.44
N LEU A 83 -7.84 1.29 -14.64
CA LEU A 83 -7.60 0.50 -15.84
C LEU A 83 -6.11 0.40 -16.15
N ALA A 84 -5.37 1.50 -16.02
CA ALA A 84 -3.92 1.51 -16.23
C ALA A 84 -3.20 0.59 -15.24
N VAL A 85 -3.56 0.62 -13.95
CA VAL A 85 -2.98 -0.27 -12.93
C VAL A 85 -3.32 -1.73 -13.20
N CYS A 86 -4.57 -2.03 -13.57
CA CYS A 86 -4.96 -3.38 -13.97
C CYS A 86 -4.17 -3.88 -15.18
N GLY A 87 -3.99 -3.03 -16.20
CA GLY A 87 -3.16 -3.33 -17.36
C GLY A 87 -1.71 -3.61 -16.98
N GLY A 88 -1.12 -2.74 -16.14
CA GLY A 88 0.24 -2.94 -15.62
C GLY A 88 0.40 -4.23 -14.81
N ALA A 89 -0.59 -4.61 -14.01
CA ALA A 89 -0.58 -5.86 -13.26
C ALA A 89 -0.63 -7.09 -14.18
N VAL A 90 -1.47 -7.07 -15.23
CA VAL A 90 -1.52 -8.14 -16.24
C VAL A 90 -0.19 -8.27 -16.97
N LEU A 91 0.42 -7.14 -17.36
CA LEU A 91 1.74 -7.14 -17.99
C LEU A 91 2.84 -7.65 -17.04
N GLY A 92 2.80 -7.29 -15.76
CA GLY A 92 3.73 -7.77 -14.74
C GLY A 92 3.60 -9.26 -14.45
N LEU A 93 2.38 -9.79 -14.37
CA LEU A 93 2.15 -11.23 -14.22
C LEU A 93 2.52 -11.99 -15.50
N GLY A 94 2.18 -11.43 -16.68
CA GLY A 94 2.54 -12.01 -17.97
C GLY A 94 4.06 -12.08 -18.15
N SER A 95 4.79 -11.03 -17.78
CA SER A 95 6.25 -11.03 -17.82
C SER A 95 6.85 -11.99 -16.81
N LEU A 96 6.30 -12.10 -15.59
CA LEU A 96 6.72 -13.09 -14.61
C LEU A 96 6.55 -14.51 -15.13
N CYS A 97 5.41 -14.83 -15.74
CA CYS A 97 5.17 -16.15 -16.33
C CYS A 97 6.11 -16.39 -17.52
N TYR A 98 6.33 -15.39 -18.38
CA TYR A 98 7.18 -15.53 -19.56
C TYR A 98 8.65 -15.78 -19.19
N TYR A 99 9.22 -14.95 -18.32
CA TYR A 99 10.62 -15.07 -17.90
C TYR A 99 10.82 -16.17 -16.85
N GLY A 100 9.85 -16.37 -15.95
CA GLY A 100 9.91 -17.39 -14.90
C GLY A 100 9.76 -18.82 -15.41
N LEU A 101 9.03 -19.04 -16.52
CA LEU A 101 8.94 -20.36 -17.17
C LEU A 101 10.10 -20.63 -18.15
N GLY A 102 11.09 -19.73 -18.26
CA GLY A 102 12.25 -19.92 -19.13
C GLY A 102 11.93 -19.89 -20.63
N LEU A 103 10.81 -19.28 -21.03
CA LEU A 103 10.43 -19.12 -22.45
C LEU A 103 11.26 -18.05 -23.18
N ALA A 104 12.12 -17.33 -22.44
CA ALA A 104 13.02 -16.35 -23.00
C ALA A 104 14.31 -17.01 -23.49
N ASN A 105 14.73 -16.68 -24.72
CA ASN A 105 15.99 -17.13 -25.32
C ASN A 105 17.25 -16.49 -24.70
N GLU A 106 17.10 -15.56 -23.76
CA GLU A 106 18.22 -14.94 -23.06
C GLU A 106 18.32 -15.43 -21.60
N PRO A 107 19.53 -15.75 -21.10
CA PRO A 107 19.72 -16.17 -19.72
C PRO A 107 19.38 -15.01 -18.78
N GLY A 108 18.26 -15.16 -18.06
CA GLY A 108 17.79 -14.22 -17.05
C GLY A 108 18.74 -14.12 -15.86
N ALA A 109 18.60 -13.07 -15.04
CA ALA A 109 19.49 -12.88 -13.90
C ALA A 109 19.39 -14.03 -12.87
N ILE A 110 18.27 -14.77 -12.82
CA ILE A 110 18.08 -15.95 -11.97
C ILE A 110 18.88 -17.17 -12.46
N ASP A 111 19.05 -17.30 -13.76
CA ASP A 111 19.85 -18.37 -14.39
C ASP A 111 21.35 -18.07 -14.20
N ARG A 112 21.71 -16.78 -14.33
CA ARG A 112 23.04 -16.27 -13.93
C ARG A 112 23.27 -16.35 -12.42
N ALA A 113 22.21 -16.26 -11.60
CA ALA A 113 22.29 -16.33 -10.15
C ALA A 113 22.72 -17.69 -9.63
N ALA A 114 22.43 -18.77 -10.36
CA ALA A 114 22.93 -20.10 -10.06
C ALA A 114 24.47 -20.15 -10.13
N VAL A 115 25.08 -19.35 -11.01
CA VAL A 115 26.53 -19.26 -11.23
C VAL A 115 27.18 -18.10 -10.44
N TRP A 116 26.39 -17.28 -9.73
CA TRP A 116 26.95 -16.13 -9.01
C TRP A 116 27.96 -16.53 -7.92
N PRO A 117 29.14 -15.89 -7.90
CA PRO A 117 30.08 -16.00 -6.79
C PRO A 117 29.45 -15.61 -5.45
N GLN A 118 29.94 -16.21 -4.36
CA GLN A 118 29.38 -16.04 -3.02
C GLN A 118 29.33 -14.57 -2.57
N TYR A 119 30.30 -13.74 -2.98
CA TYR A 119 30.34 -12.31 -2.62
C TYR A 119 29.19 -11.50 -3.22
N VAL A 120 28.70 -11.84 -4.43
CA VAL A 120 27.57 -11.15 -5.08
C VAL A 120 26.29 -11.43 -4.29
N ARG A 121 26.10 -12.70 -3.91
CA ARG A 121 24.95 -13.15 -3.11
C ARG A 121 24.92 -12.47 -1.74
N HIS A 122 26.07 -12.34 -1.08
CA HIS A 122 26.17 -11.60 0.19
C HIS A 122 25.78 -10.13 0.04
N ARG A 123 26.29 -9.43 -0.99
CA ARG A 123 25.96 -8.02 -1.24
C ARG A 123 24.47 -7.78 -1.47
N ILE A 124 23.82 -8.64 -2.26
CA ILE A 124 22.38 -8.57 -2.51
C ILE A 124 21.61 -8.87 -1.22
N ARG A 125 21.98 -9.93 -0.50
CA ARG A 125 21.36 -10.29 0.79
C ARG A 125 21.45 -9.15 1.79
N ASP A 126 22.61 -8.55 1.97
CA ASP A 126 22.81 -7.45 2.91
C ASP A 126 21.95 -6.24 2.53
N THR A 127 21.83 -5.94 1.23
CA THR A 127 20.95 -4.87 0.73
C THR A 127 19.49 -5.13 1.10
N TYR A 128 18.99 -6.35 0.90
CA TYR A 128 17.62 -6.72 1.28
C TYR A 128 17.41 -6.81 2.80
N MET A 129 18.45 -7.16 3.56
CA MET A 129 18.43 -7.12 5.03
C MET A 129 18.27 -5.68 5.53
N TYR A 130 19.05 -4.73 4.99
CA TYR A 130 18.90 -3.31 5.31
C TYR A 130 17.55 -2.76 4.85
N PHE A 131 17.04 -3.20 3.69
CA PHE A 131 15.68 -2.86 3.25
C PHE A 131 14.63 -3.31 4.28
N GLY A 132 14.64 -4.59 4.68
CA GLY A 132 13.70 -5.14 5.67
C GLY A 132 13.84 -4.46 7.03
N ALA A 133 15.07 -4.20 7.47
CA ALA A 133 15.34 -3.48 8.71
C ALA A 133 14.83 -2.03 8.64
N SER A 134 14.95 -1.36 7.48
CA SER A 134 14.44 0.00 7.28
C SER A 134 12.92 0.04 7.41
N VAL A 135 12.23 -0.95 6.81
CA VAL A 135 10.77 -1.09 6.93
C VAL A 135 10.36 -1.33 8.38
N ALA A 136 11.07 -2.21 9.10
CA ALA A 136 10.80 -2.48 10.52
C ALA A 136 11.00 -1.25 11.40
N VAL A 137 12.09 -0.50 11.20
CA VAL A 137 12.38 0.75 11.92
C VAL A 137 11.35 1.83 11.57
N ALA A 138 10.99 1.99 10.30
CA ALA A 138 9.98 2.96 9.89
C ALA A 138 8.59 2.63 10.46
N ALA A 139 8.20 1.35 10.48
CA ALA A 139 6.96 0.90 11.11
C ALA A 139 6.97 1.12 12.62
N GLY A 140 8.08 0.79 13.29
CA GLY A 140 8.27 1.06 14.72
C GLY A 140 8.21 2.55 15.05
N SER A 141 8.84 3.40 14.22
CA SER A 141 8.79 4.86 14.33
C SER A 141 7.37 5.39 14.14
N ALA A 142 6.66 4.95 13.10
CA ALA A 142 5.27 5.33 12.88
C ALA A 142 4.37 4.95 14.07
N MET A 143 4.54 3.73 14.61
CA MET A 143 3.83 3.29 15.82
C MET A 143 4.18 4.14 17.06
N ALA A 144 5.44 4.54 17.20
CA ALA A 144 5.89 5.41 18.29
C ALA A 144 5.26 6.80 18.19
N VAL A 145 5.14 7.36 16.97
CA VAL A 145 4.42 8.62 16.75
C VAL A 145 2.95 8.48 17.18
N PHE A 146 2.27 7.38 16.85
CA PHE A 146 0.88 7.19 17.26
C PHE A 146 0.66 7.03 18.76
N ARG A 147 1.57 6.33 19.44
CA ARG A 147 1.43 6.07 20.88
C ARG A 147 1.94 7.20 21.76
N SER A 148 2.80 8.08 21.24
CA SER A 148 3.45 9.11 22.05
C SER A 148 2.61 10.40 22.17
N PRO A 149 2.70 11.10 23.33
CA PRO A 149 2.18 12.46 23.47
C PRO A 149 2.86 13.46 22.52
N ALA A 150 4.11 13.20 22.13
CA ALA A 150 4.85 13.99 21.16
C ALA A 150 4.25 13.89 19.75
N GLY A 151 3.76 12.71 19.35
CA GLY A 151 3.08 12.55 18.07
C GLY A 151 1.75 13.29 18.00
N HIS A 152 1.01 13.39 19.11
CA HIS A 152 -0.19 14.25 19.16
C HIS A 152 0.13 15.72 18.89
N LYS A 153 1.24 16.22 19.45
CA LYS A 153 1.74 17.57 19.15
C LYS A 153 2.16 17.73 17.70
N PHE A 154 2.78 16.70 17.13
CA PHE A 154 3.16 16.67 15.71
C PHE A 154 1.92 16.73 14.79
N PHE A 155 0.91 15.88 15.02
CA PHE A 155 -0.32 15.92 14.23
C PHE A 155 -1.06 17.26 14.39
N ALA A 156 -1.11 17.82 15.59
CA ALA A 156 -1.67 19.14 15.83
C ALA A 156 -0.90 20.26 15.12
N PHE A 157 0.44 20.15 15.03
CA PHE A 157 1.27 21.07 14.25
C PHE A 157 0.97 20.96 12.75
N CYS A 158 0.86 19.74 12.22
CA CYS A 158 0.50 19.49 10.83
C CYS A 158 -0.86 20.09 10.46
N GLN A 159 -1.85 19.99 11.35
CA GLN A 159 -3.18 20.56 11.12
C GLN A 159 -3.17 22.10 11.17
N ARG A 160 -2.40 22.71 12.06
CA ARG A 160 -2.32 24.18 12.19
C ARG A 160 -1.55 24.85 11.07
N ARG A 161 -0.50 24.20 10.55
CA ARG A 161 0.37 24.75 9.50
C ARG A 161 0.68 23.69 8.44
N PRO A 162 -0.31 23.31 7.60
CA PRO A 162 -0.17 22.20 6.68
C PRO A 162 0.97 22.39 5.67
N ILE A 163 1.09 23.57 5.06
CA ILE A 163 2.17 23.86 4.08
C ILE A 163 3.55 23.75 4.74
N LEU A 164 3.73 24.40 5.90
CA LEU A 164 5.02 24.38 6.61
C LEU A 164 5.39 22.97 7.06
N SER A 165 4.41 22.20 7.55
CA SER A 165 4.65 20.83 7.98
C SER A 165 5.02 19.91 6.82
N THR A 166 4.34 20.02 5.67
CA THR A 166 4.62 19.23 4.48
C THR A 166 6.01 19.56 3.93
N VAL A 167 6.32 20.85 3.76
CA VAL A 167 7.65 21.28 3.29
C VAL A 167 8.74 20.85 4.28
N GLY A 168 8.50 21.00 5.58
CA GLY A 168 9.44 20.60 6.63
C GLY A 168 9.73 19.10 6.64
N ILE A 169 8.71 18.26 6.50
CA ILE A 169 8.87 16.80 6.44
C ILE A 169 9.61 16.38 5.16
N ILE A 170 9.28 16.98 4.01
CA ILE A 170 9.98 16.72 2.74
C ILE A 170 11.45 17.12 2.85
N ALA A 171 11.73 18.32 3.36
CA ALA A 171 13.10 18.80 3.55
C ALA A 171 13.89 17.92 4.52
N ALA A 172 13.28 17.47 5.61
CA ALA A 172 13.91 16.55 6.56
C ALA A 172 14.20 15.18 5.93
N MET A 173 13.24 14.63 5.16
CA MET A 173 13.41 13.35 4.47
C MET A 173 14.53 13.43 3.42
N ILE A 174 14.52 14.46 2.56
CA ILE A 174 15.55 14.64 1.53
C ILE A 174 16.90 14.93 2.20
N GLY A 175 16.95 15.83 3.17
CA GLY A 175 18.19 16.22 3.85
C GLY A 175 18.87 15.07 4.57
N THR A 176 18.10 14.25 5.30
CA THR A 176 18.65 13.07 5.99
C THR A 176 19.02 11.94 5.03
N GLY A 177 18.27 11.76 3.94
CA GLY A 177 18.64 10.86 2.85
C GLY A 177 19.97 11.27 2.20
N GLN A 178 20.12 12.54 1.81
CA GLN A 178 21.36 13.06 1.22
C GLN A 178 22.55 12.97 2.18
N ALA A 179 22.34 13.29 3.46
CA ALA A 179 23.38 13.16 4.49
C ALA A 179 23.83 11.71 4.67
N MET A 180 22.90 10.75 4.66
CA MET A 180 23.21 9.32 4.71
C MET A 180 24.01 8.85 3.49
N MET A 181 23.69 9.37 2.30
CA MET A 181 24.38 9.03 1.05
C MET A 181 25.77 9.65 0.93
N ALA A 182 25.97 10.84 1.51
CA ALA A 182 27.24 11.56 1.48
C ALA A 182 28.32 10.92 2.37
N VAL A 183 27.93 10.16 3.40
CA VAL A 183 28.88 9.54 4.33
C VAL A 183 29.39 8.21 3.76
N PRO A 184 30.73 8.00 3.70
CA PRO A 184 31.31 6.75 3.20
C PRO A 184 30.93 5.56 4.08
N TYR A 185 30.78 4.39 3.46
CA TYR A 185 30.45 3.16 4.19
C TYR A 185 31.64 2.68 5.03
N SER A 186 31.44 2.55 6.33
CA SER A 186 32.39 1.94 7.26
C SER A 186 31.73 0.71 7.90
N PRO A 187 32.39 -0.47 7.90
CA PRO A 187 31.86 -1.66 8.55
C PRO A 187 31.81 -1.48 10.08
N GLY A 188 30.60 -1.54 10.68
CA GLY A 188 30.38 -1.45 12.13
C GLY A 188 29.23 -0.51 12.53
N LEU A 189 29.01 -0.34 13.85
CA LEU A 189 28.12 0.69 14.42
C LEU A 189 28.75 2.08 14.23
N GLY A 190 28.64 2.62 13.02
CA GLY A 190 29.21 3.92 12.66
C GLY A 190 28.17 5.02 12.47
N THR A 191 28.67 6.23 12.20
CA THR A 191 27.87 7.42 11.86
C THR A 191 26.84 7.14 10.77
N LYS A 192 27.17 6.29 9.81
CA LYS A 192 26.28 5.91 8.71
C LYS A 192 25.04 5.15 9.18
N GLN A 193 25.17 4.24 10.13
CA GLN A 193 24.03 3.48 10.65
C GLN A 193 23.12 4.37 11.51
N MET A 194 23.69 5.35 12.22
CA MET A 194 22.90 6.35 12.94
C MET A 194 22.12 7.27 11.97
N LEU A 195 22.77 7.73 10.90
CA LEU A 195 22.11 8.50 9.84
C LEU A 195 21.02 7.69 9.13
N TRP A 196 21.28 6.40 8.89
CA TRP A 196 20.29 5.48 8.35
C TRP A 196 19.10 5.29 9.29
N LEU A 197 19.34 5.08 10.59
CA LEU A 197 18.30 5.00 11.61
C LEU A 197 17.48 6.29 11.70
N LEU A 198 18.16 7.44 11.67
CA LEU A 198 17.52 8.76 11.68
C LEU A 198 16.62 8.94 10.45
N ASN A 199 17.15 8.64 9.26
CA ASN A 199 16.37 8.68 8.02
C ASN A 199 15.17 7.73 8.08
N CYS A 200 15.35 6.48 8.54
CA CYS A 200 14.24 5.53 8.71
C CYS A 200 13.19 6.02 9.72
N GLY A 201 13.62 6.70 10.78
CA GLY A 201 12.75 7.37 11.74
C GLY A 201 11.87 8.43 11.07
N ILE A 202 12.47 9.28 10.22
CA ILE A 202 11.77 10.31 9.46
C ILE A 202 10.84 9.69 8.40
N LEU A 203 11.22 8.59 7.76
CA LEU A 203 10.33 7.84 6.87
C LEU A 203 9.09 7.33 7.62
N GLY A 204 9.24 6.86 8.86
CA GLY A 204 8.12 6.53 9.73
C GLY A 204 7.20 7.72 10.01
N LEU A 205 7.76 8.93 10.15
CA LEU A 205 7.00 10.17 10.35
C LEU A 205 6.21 10.56 9.09
N VAL A 206 6.80 10.39 7.90
CA VAL A 206 6.14 10.59 6.59
C VAL A 206 4.96 9.63 6.43
N VAL A 207 5.11 8.39 6.90
CA VAL A 207 4.08 7.36 6.86
C VAL A 207 3.02 7.55 7.94
N ALA A 208 3.32 8.27 9.02
CA ALA A 208 2.43 8.43 10.17
C ALA A 208 1.00 8.87 9.78
N PRO A 209 0.74 9.85 8.90
CA PRO A 209 -0.64 10.19 8.50
C PRO A 209 -1.44 9.02 7.90
N VAL A 210 -0.79 8.02 7.30
CA VAL A 210 -1.47 6.84 6.74
C VAL A 210 -2.08 5.96 7.84
N GLY A 211 -1.43 5.82 8.99
CA GLY A 211 -2.00 5.05 10.09
C GLY A 211 -3.27 5.70 10.68
N ALA A 212 -3.47 7.00 10.48
CA ALA A 212 -4.67 7.72 10.90
C ALA A 212 -5.89 7.37 10.02
N LEU A 213 -5.65 6.83 8.82
CA LEU A 213 -6.71 6.28 7.95
C LEU A 213 -7.28 4.96 8.49
N GLY A 214 -6.61 4.34 9.47
CA GLY A 214 -7.03 3.13 10.17
C GLY A 214 -5.99 2.01 10.13
N GLY A 215 -5.67 1.44 11.29
CA GLY A 215 -4.66 0.39 11.42
C GLY A 215 -4.93 -0.86 10.59
N ALA A 216 -6.20 -1.25 10.43
CA ALA A 216 -6.58 -2.39 9.59
C ALA A 216 -6.35 -2.14 8.09
N ILE A 217 -6.52 -0.89 7.63
CA ILE A 217 -6.27 -0.51 6.23
C ILE A 217 -4.76 -0.49 5.98
N ALA A 218 -3.99 0.09 6.91
CA ALA A 218 -2.53 0.10 6.83
C ALA A 218 -1.95 -1.32 6.78
N LEU A 219 -2.45 -2.26 7.58
CA LEU A 219 -1.96 -3.65 7.55
C LEU A 219 -2.29 -4.36 6.23
N ARG A 220 -3.49 -4.14 5.67
CA ARG A 220 -3.86 -4.67 4.35
C ARG A 220 -2.99 -4.08 3.24
N ALA A 221 -2.78 -2.76 3.27
CA ALA A 221 -1.89 -2.10 2.34
C ALA A 221 -0.47 -2.65 2.43
N ALA A 222 0.03 -2.91 3.64
CA ALA A 222 1.36 -3.47 3.85
C ALA A 222 1.50 -4.86 3.21
N TRP A 223 0.50 -5.73 3.34
CA TRP A 223 0.50 -7.04 2.68
C TRP A 223 0.44 -6.94 1.16
N TYR A 224 -0.38 -6.04 0.60
CA TYR A 224 -0.40 -5.83 -0.85
C TYR A 224 0.90 -5.25 -1.37
N THR A 225 1.50 -4.30 -0.66
CA THR A 225 2.81 -3.75 -1.01
C THR A 225 3.90 -4.81 -0.91
N ALA A 226 3.89 -5.67 0.12
CA ALA A 226 4.83 -6.79 0.22
C ALA A 226 4.71 -7.75 -0.97
N GLY A 227 3.48 -8.03 -1.42
CA GLY A 227 3.22 -8.80 -2.64
C GLY A 227 3.71 -8.11 -3.92
N ILE A 228 3.49 -6.80 -4.06
CA ILE A 228 3.96 -6.02 -5.22
C ILE A 228 5.48 -5.96 -5.24
N VAL A 229 6.11 -5.59 -4.12
CA VAL A 229 7.58 -5.51 -3.97
C VAL A 229 8.20 -6.88 -4.24
N GLY A 230 7.72 -7.94 -3.58
CA GLY A 230 8.23 -9.28 -3.78
C GLY A 230 8.03 -9.78 -5.22
N GLY A 231 6.82 -9.62 -5.78
CA GLY A 231 6.50 -10.05 -7.13
C GLY A 231 7.34 -9.32 -8.18
N LEU A 232 7.43 -8.00 -8.11
CA LEU A 232 8.25 -7.22 -9.04
C LEU A 232 9.74 -7.50 -8.86
N SER A 233 10.25 -7.65 -7.63
CA SER A 233 11.64 -8.06 -7.41
C SER A 233 11.94 -9.44 -8.04
N THR A 234 10.98 -10.38 -8.05
CA THR A 234 11.15 -11.65 -8.77
C THR A 234 11.15 -11.47 -10.29
N VAL A 235 10.27 -10.63 -10.86
CA VAL A 235 10.31 -10.30 -12.29
C VAL A 235 11.65 -9.69 -12.68
N ALA A 236 12.14 -8.76 -11.86
CA ALA A 236 13.43 -8.10 -12.05
C ALA A 236 14.60 -9.09 -12.03
N ALA A 237 14.56 -10.06 -11.13
CA ALA A 237 15.56 -11.13 -11.08
C ALA A 237 15.48 -12.06 -12.29
N CYS A 238 14.31 -12.24 -12.91
CA CYS A 238 14.17 -13.09 -14.10
C CYS A 238 14.45 -12.34 -15.41
N ALA A 239 14.35 -11.01 -15.45
CA ALA A 239 14.50 -10.22 -16.67
C ALA A 239 15.97 -9.87 -17.01
N PRO A 240 16.34 -9.77 -18.31
CA PRO A 240 17.71 -9.53 -18.77
C PRO A 240 18.23 -8.12 -18.42
N SER A 241 19.50 -8.06 -18.01
CA SER A 241 20.13 -6.93 -17.33
C SER A 241 20.77 -5.86 -18.23
N ASP A 242 20.44 -5.76 -19.52
CA ASP A 242 21.12 -4.86 -20.47
C ASP A 242 20.29 -3.63 -20.91
N GLN A 243 19.02 -3.55 -20.48
CA GLN A 243 18.11 -2.45 -20.86
C GLN A 243 18.11 -1.25 -19.86
N PHE A 244 18.90 -1.32 -18.79
CA PHE A 244 18.84 -0.43 -17.61
C PHE A 244 19.04 1.04 -17.95
N LEU A 245 20.01 1.36 -18.80
CA LEU A 245 20.30 2.76 -19.09
C LEU A 245 19.22 3.42 -19.96
N LYS A 246 18.51 2.63 -20.78
CA LYS A 246 17.48 3.15 -21.69
C LYS A 246 16.18 3.53 -20.96
N TRP A 247 15.88 2.86 -19.85
CA TRP A 247 14.65 3.10 -19.09
C TRP A 247 14.78 4.18 -18.02
N ALA A 248 15.99 4.48 -17.55
CA ALA A 248 16.22 5.53 -16.55
C ALA A 248 15.73 6.92 -17.01
N GLY A 249 15.92 7.26 -18.29
CA GLY A 249 15.47 8.53 -18.88
C GLY A 249 13.94 8.69 -18.83
N PRO A 250 13.17 7.78 -19.45
CA PRO A 250 11.71 7.78 -19.40
C PRO A 250 11.13 7.71 -17.98
N LEU A 251 11.71 6.90 -17.09
CA LEU A 251 11.29 6.82 -15.67
C LEU A 251 11.49 8.16 -14.96
N GLY A 252 12.61 8.85 -15.21
CA GLY A 252 12.87 10.18 -14.65
C GLY A 252 11.85 11.23 -15.11
N ILE A 253 11.48 11.22 -16.39
CA ILE A 253 10.42 12.10 -16.93
C ILE A 253 9.07 11.78 -16.27
N GLY A 254 8.74 10.50 -16.14
CA GLY A 254 7.54 10.05 -15.43
C GLY A 254 7.49 10.53 -13.98
N LEU A 255 8.64 10.51 -13.28
CA LEU A 255 8.75 10.98 -11.91
C LEU A 255 8.50 12.48 -11.80
N GLY A 256 9.05 13.27 -12.73
CA GLY A 256 8.75 14.69 -12.86
C GLY A 256 7.25 14.94 -13.06
N GLY A 257 6.60 14.17 -13.92
CA GLY A 257 5.16 14.27 -14.17
C GLY A 257 4.31 13.94 -12.93
N VAL A 258 4.62 12.86 -12.23
CA VAL A 258 3.92 12.46 -10.98
C VAL A 258 4.18 13.47 -9.85
N LEU A 259 5.38 14.03 -9.78
CA LEU A 259 5.73 15.06 -8.80
C LEU A 259 4.94 16.36 -9.06
N VAL A 260 4.92 16.84 -10.30
CA VAL A 260 4.14 18.02 -10.70
C VAL A 260 2.65 17.77 -10.46
N ALA A 261 2.14 16.59 -10.75
CA ALA A 261 0.75 16.24 -10.46
C ALA A 261 0.45 16.23 -8.95
N SER A 262 1.39 15.74 -8.13
CA SER A 262 1.27 15.72 -6.67
C SER A 262 1.27 17.14 -6.09
N ILE A 263 2.18 18.01 -6.54
CA ILE A 263 2.22 19.43 -6.13
C ILE A 263 0.97 20.16 -6.63
N GLY A 264 0.59 19.95 -7.88
CA GLY A 264 -0.62 20.55 -8.47
C GLY A 264 -1.89 20.19 -7.70
N SER A 265 -1.99 18.96 -7.20
CA SER A 265 -3.13 18.52 -6.39
C SER A 265 -3.23 19.22 -5.03
N MET A 266 -2.15 19.86 -4.53
CA MET A 266 -2.20 20.67 -3.31
C MET A 266 -2.83 22.05 -3.53
N PHE A 267 -2.76 22.57 -4.76
CA PHE A 267 -3.30 23.89 -5.12
C PHE A 267 -4.66 23.83 -5.81
N VAL A 268 -5.04 22.67 -6.35
CA VAL A 268 -6.32 22.47 -7.04
C VAL A 268 -7.26 21.62 -6.17
N PRO A 269 -8.49 22.10 -5.87
CA PRO A 269 -9.46 21.33 -5.10
C PRO A 269 -9.79 19.98 -5.77
N ALA A 270 -9.82 18.91 -4.98
CA ALA A 270 -10.13 17.56 -5.43
C ALA A 270 -11.60 17.38 -5.90
N THR A 271 -12.44 18.41 -5.80
CA THR A 271 -13.82 18.43 -6.30
C THR A 271 -13.91 18.79 -7.79
N THR A 272 -12.84 19.36 -8.36
CA THR A 272 -12.78 19.73 -9.78
C THR A 272 -12.32 18.55 -10.61
N THR A 273 -12.77 18.44 -11.86
CA THR A 273 -12.32 17.41 -12.82
C THR A 273 -10.81 17.39 -13.02
N LEU A 274 -10.18 18.56 -13.05
CA LEU A 274 -8.71 18.72 -13.07
C LEU A 274 -8.05 18.27 -11.77
N GLY A 275 -8.67 18.55 -10.61
CA GLY A 275 -8.17 18.04 -9.33
C GLY A 275 -8.22 16.52 -9.24
N LEU A 276 -9.33 15.93 -9.70
CA LEU A 276 -9.52 14.48 -9.78
C LEU A 276 -8.55 13.81 -10.77
N SER A 277 -8.24 14.46 -11.90
CA SER A 277 -7.27 13.92 -12.85
C SER A 277 -5.84 14.00 -12.32
N LEU A 278 -5.43 15.12 -11.72
CA LEU A 278 -4.12 15.26 -11.07
C LEU A 278 -3.96 14.25 -9.93
N TYR A 279 -5.02 14.06 -9.13
CA TYR A 279 -5.04 13.08 -8.06
C TYR A 279 -5.00 11.63 -8.59
N SER A 280 -5.64 11.35 -9.73
CA SER A 280 -5.54 10.04 -10.40
C SER A 280 -4.14 9.74 -10.91
N ILE A 281 -3.53 10.71 -11.58
CA ILE A 281 -2.16 10.61 -12.11
C ILE A 281 -1.19 10.43 -10.95
N SER A 282 -1.34 11.20 -9.87
CA SER A 282 -0.48 11.04 -8.70
C SER A 282 -0.67 9.64 -8.11
N LEU A 283 -1.89 9.21 -7.77
CA LEU A 283 -2.15 7.91 -7.15
C LEU A 283 -1.79 6.71 -8.04
N TYR A 284 -2.50 6.54 -9.15
CA TYR A 284 -2.40 5.35 -9.98
C TYR A 284 -1.20 5.40 -10.92
N GLY A 285 -0.92 6.57 -11.49
CA GLY A 285 0.28 6.79 -12.31
C GLY A 285 1.55 6.67 -11.48
N GLY A 286 1.56 7.30 -10.29
CA GLY A 286 2.66 7.13 -9.34
C GLY A 286 2.84 5.68 -8.89
N LEU A 287 1.76 4.94 -8.63
CA LEU A 287 1.85 3.53 -8.25
C LEU A 287 2.54 2.69 -9.33
N LEU A 288 2.16 2.86 -10.60
CA LEU A 288 2.81 2.18 -11.73
C LEU A 288 4.26 2.60 -11.88
N LEU A 289 4.53 3.90 -11.76
CA LEU A 289 5.86 4.45 -11.92
C LEU A 289 6.82 3.92 -10.84
N PHE A 290 6.44 3.95 -9.56
CA PHE A 290 7.26 3.42 -8.48
C PHE A 290 7.39 1.89 -8.54
N SER A 291 6.38 1.20 -9.08
CA SER A 291 6.50 -0.22 -9.40
C SER A 291 7.57 -0.47 -10.48
N ALA A 292 7.64 0.38 -11.51
CA ALA A 292 8.68 0.32 -12.53
C ALA A 292 10.05 0.72 -11.98
N PHE A 293 10.14 1.73 -11.10
CA PHE A 293 11.39 2.09 -10.41
C PHE A 293 11.90 0.95 -9.55
N LEU A 294 11.04 0.25 -8.82
CA LEU A 294 11.42 -0.90 -8.02
C LEU A 294 12.04 -2.00 -8.89
N LEU A 295 11.45 -2.26 -10.07
CA LEU A 295 12.00 -3.19 -11.05
C LEU A 295 13.41 -2.75 -11.50
N TYR A 296 13.53 -1.48 -11.88
CA TYR A 296 14.77 -0.86 -12.31
C TYR A 296 15.87 -0.89 -11.22
N ASP A 297 15.54 -0.50 -9.98
CA ASP A 297 16.49 -0.44 -8.87
C ASP A 297 16.90 -1.83 -8.41
N THR A 298 16.00 -2.82 -8.45
CA THR A 298 16.36 -4.24 -8.18
C THR A 298 17.44 -4.71 -9.15
N GLN A 299 17.28 -4.44 -10.44
CA GLN A 299 18.21 -4.86 -11.47
C GLN A 299 19.52 -4.03 -11.44
N LYS A 300 19.42 -2.74 -11.11
CA LYS A 300 20.58 -1.86 -10.84
C LYS A 300 21.42 -2.39 -9.68
N ILE A 301 20.79 -2.93 -8.63
CA ILE A 301 21.48 -3.53 -7.48
C ILE A 301 22.18 -4.82 -7.89
N ILE A 302 21.50 -5.69 -8.65
CA ILE A 302 22.12 -6.92 -9.18
C ILE A 302 23.33 -6.56 -10.03
N ARG A 303 23.18 -5.65 -10.98
CA ARG A 303 24.28 -5.21 -11.85
C ARG A 303 25.42 -4.58 -11.07
N LYS A 304 25.11 -3.72 -10.10
CA LYS A 304 26.13 -3.13 -9.21
C LYS A 304 26.81 -4.21 -8.39
N ALA A 305 26.10 -5.22 -7.89
CA ALA A 305 26.70 -6.31 -7.12
C ALA A 305 27.68 -7.16 -7.97
N GLU A 306 27.38 -7.35 -9.25
CA GLU A 306 28.22 -8.04 -10.24
C GLU A 306 29.45 -7.22 -10.68
N THR A 307 29.25 -5.94 -11.01
CA THR A 307 30.31 -5.08 -11.58
C THR A 307 31.22 -4.46 -10.54
N HIS A 308 30.80 -4.40 -9.28
CA HIS A 308 31.63 -3.80 -8.23
C HIS A 308 32.84 -4.68 -7.96
N PRO A 309 34.07 -4.17 -8.11
CA PRO A 309 35.28 -4.96 -7.97
C PRO A 309 35.36 -5.59 -6.57
N VAL A 310 35.98 -6.75 -6.48
CA VAL A 310 36.26 -7.40 -5.21
C VAL A 310 37.27 -6.51 -4.48
N SER A 311 36.90 -6.02 -3.29
CA SER A 311 37.72 -5.12 -2.48
C SER A 311 39.07 -5.71 -2.06
N HIS A 312 39.29 -7.01 -2.32
CA HIS A 312 40.56 -7.69 -2.19
C HIS A 312 41.07 -8.07 -3.58
N ASN A 313 41.66 -7.12 -4.30
CA ASN A 313 42.58 -7.43 -5.39
C ASN A 313 44.01 -7.16 -4.88
N PRO A 314 44.79 -8.20 -4.56
CA PRO A 314 46.16 -8.04 -4.04
C PRO A 314 47.15 -7.39 -5.03
N TYR A 315 46.74 -7.14 -6.28
CA TYR A 315 47.58 -6.54 -7.33
C TYR A 315 47.30 -5.07 -7.61
N SER A 316 46.21 -4.49 -7.07
CA SER A 316 45.90 -3.06 -7.25
C SER A 316 46.06 -2.35 -5.92
N GLY A 317 47.12 -1.55 -5.77
CA GLY A 317 47.39 -0.71 -4.58
C GLY A 317 46.37 0.41 -4.31
N TRP A 318 45.13 0.25 -4.77
CA TRP A 318 44.01 1.16 -4.59
C TRP A 318 42.94 0.47 -3.75
N SER A 319 42.69 0.99 -2.55
CA SER A 319 41.55 0.59 -1.71
C SER A 319 40.25 1.02 -2.38
N VAL A 320 39.62 0.09 -3.10
CA VAL A 320 38.33 0.34 -3.77
C VAL A 320 37.26 0.62 -2.71
N ALA A 321 36.43 1.63 -2.92
CA ALA A 321 35.38 1.99 -1.96
C ALA A 321 34.50 0.76 -1.64
N PRO A 322 34.29 0.42 -0.35
CA PRO A 322 33.47 -0.71 0.06
C PRO A 322 32.08 -0.66 -0.58
N PHE A 323 31.54 -1.82 -0.96
CA PHE A 323 30.15 -1.90 -1.43
C PHE A 323 29.23 -1.37 -0.33
N ASP A 324 28.37 -0.44 -0.69
CA ASP A 324 27.48 0.25 0.24
C ASP A 324 26.04 -0.28 0.12
N PRO A 325 25.67 -1.30 0.92
CA PRO A 325 24.33 -1.89 0.88
C PRO A 325 23.26 -0.92 1.39
N ILE A 326 23.62 0.03 2.26
CA ILE A 326 22.67 0.98 2.85
C ILE A 326 22.14 1.92 1.77
N ASN A 327 23.05 2.52 0.99
CA ASN A 327 22.65 3.44 -0.07
C ASN A 327 21.88 2.72 -1.19
N ALA A 328 22.28 1.48 -1.53
CA ALA A 328 21.54 0.63 -2.45
C ALA A 328 20.12 0.32 -1.95
N SER A 329 19.96 -0.04 -0.66
CA SER A 329 18.67 -0.38 -0.08
C SER A 329 17.71 0.80 0.01
N HIS A 330 18.24 2.02 0.18
CA HIS A 330 17.43 3.23 0.37
C HIS A 330 16.52 3.53 -0.82
N HIS A 331 17.01 3.30 -2.05
CA HIS A 331 16.20 3.47 -3.26
C HIS A 331 14.98 2.53 -3.27
N ILE A 332 15.20 1.23 -3.01
CA ILE A 332 14.10 0.26 -2.88
C ILE A 332 13.14 0.65 -1.75
N VAL A 333 13.66 1.10 -0.60
CA VAL A 333 12.82 1.55 0.53
C VAL A 333 11.92 2.71 0.11
N MET A 334 12.44 3.69 -0.63
CA MET A 334 11.67 4.84 -1.09
C MET A 334 10.58 4.42 -2.09
N ASP A 335 10.87 3.53 -3.02
CA ASP A 335 9.86 3.00 -3.95
C ASP A 335 8.78 2.22 -3.21
N ALA A 336 9.17 1.32 -2.31
CA ALA A 336 8.25 0.52 -1.51
C ALA A 336 7.35 1.40 -0.62
N LEU A 337 7.90 2.46 -0.02
CA LEU A 337 7.15 3.40 0.81
C LEU A 337 6.16 4.21 -0.03
N ASN A 338 6.56 4.67 -1.21
CA ASN A 338 5.64 5.35 -2.13
C ASN A 338 4.52 4.42 -2.62
N ILE A 339 4.82 3.16 -2.93
CA ILE A 339 3.81 2.14 -3.26
C ILE A 339 2.86 1.93 -2.07
N PHE A 340 3.38 1.83 -0.85
CA PHE A 340 2.61 1.64 0.37
C PHE A 340 1.62 2.77 0.63
N ILE A 341 2.08 4.03 0.62
CA ILE A 341 1.22 5.19 0.86
C ILE A 341 0.08 5.22 -0.15
N ARG A 342 0.38 4.99 -1.43
CA ARG A 342 -0.61 4.99 -2.52
C ARG A 342 -1.60 3.84 -2.37
N MET A 343 -1.12 2.64 -2.04
CA MET A 343 -1.98 1.49 -1.80
C MET A 343 -2.92 1.74 -0.61
N ALA A 344 -2.42 2.32 0.48
CA ALA A 344 -3.23 2.66 1.64
C ALA A 344 -4.29 3.72 1.30
N GLN A 345 -3.94 4.74 0.52
CA GLN A 345 -4.89 5.76 0.03
C GLN A 345 -5.98 5.13 -0.86
N ILE A 346 -5.62 4.25 -1.79
CA ILE A 346 -6.57 3.54 -2.66
C ILE A 346 -7.55 2.71 -1.82
N LEU A 347 -7.06 1.97 -0.81
CA LEU A 347 -7.91 1.18 0.08
C LEU A 347 -8.81 2.05 0.98
N ALA A 348 -8.29 3.17 1.49
CA ALA A 348 -9.06 4.12 2.29
C ALA A 348 -10.23 4.72 1.49
N MET A 349 -10.01 5.04 0.22
CA MET A 349 -11.06 5.54 -0.67
C MET A 349 -12.10 4.48 -1.04
N GLY A 350 -11.67 3.22 -1.25
CA GLY A 350 -12.55 2.12 -1.60
C GLY A 350 -13.49 1.70 -0.45
N GLY A 351 -13.06 1.87 0.81
CA GLY A 351 -13.86 1.53 1.99
C GLY A 351 -15.06 2.44 2.23
N ASN A 352 -15.03 3.69 1.74
CA ASN A 352 -16.07 4.68 2.01
C ASN A 352 -17.27 4.62 1.04
N ARG A 353 -17.26 3.72 0.04
CA ARG A 353 -18.39 3.51 -0.90
C ARG A 353 -19.42 2.48 -0.44
N ARG A 354 -19.28 1.89 0.75
CA ARG A 354 -20.22 0.88 1.32
C ARG A 354 -21.08 1.43 2.47
N LYS A 355 -21.44 2.71 2.43
CA LYS A 355 -22.44 3.28 3.35
C LYS A 355 -23.49 4.05 2.58
#